data_AF-A0A916B1K8-F1
#
_entry.id   AF-A0A916B1K8-F1
#
_cell.length_a   1.000
_cell.length_b   1.000
_cell.length_c   1.000
_cell.angle_alpha   90.00
_cell.angle_beta   90.00
_cell.angle_gamma   90.00
#
_symmetry.space_group_name_H-M   'P 1'
#
loop_
_entity.id
_entity.type
_entity.pdbx_description
1 polymer ?
#
loop_
_entity_poly.entity_id
_entity_poly.type
_entity_poly.pdbx_seq_one_letter_code
_entity_poly.pdbx_strand_id
1 'polypeptide(L)'
;MTIAAKTATSCALKIHASFTEYQARFQQVTRRASGRFGHRQWSQMQSDALERLDLYPNCLDTVARALEVLLGDHREDKQLWGEIKTIYA
;
A
#
# COMPACT_ATOMS: atom_id res chain seq x y z
N MET A 1 25.21 4.05 -11.55
CA MET A 1 23.83 4.52 -11.31
C MET A 1 23.91 5.88 -10.63
N THR A 2 23.25 6.89 -11.19
CA THR A 2 23.05 8.20 -10.56
C THR A 2 22.19 8.07 -9.31
N ILE A 3 22.34 8.99 -8.36
CA ILE A 3 21.56 9.02 -7.11
C ILE A 3 20.05 9.05 -7.41
N ALA A 4 19.63 9.87 -8.38
CA ALA A 4 18.24 9.95 -8.83
C ALA A 4 17.67 8.59 -9.29
N ALA A 5 18.39 7.86 -10.15
CA ALA A 5 17.95 6.56 -10.63
C ALA A 5 17.80 5.52 -9.49
N LYS A 6 18.70 5.55 -8.49
CA LYS A 6 18.58 4.68 -7.30
C LYS A 6 17.37 5.04 -6.45
N THR A 7 17.12 6.34 -6.24
CA THR A 7 15.94 6.83 -5.53
C THR A 7 14.65 6.43 -6.25
N ALA A 8 14.62 6.57 -7.57
CA ALA A 8 13.47 6.20 -8.39
C ALA A 8 13.12 4.71 -8.26
N THR A 9 14.13 3.83 -8.38
CA THR A 9 13.95 2.39 -8.19
C THR A 9 13.49 2.05 -6.78
N SER A 10 14.07 2.67 -5.76
CA SER A 10 13.71 2.41 -4.36
C SER A 10 12.26 2.80 -4.06
N CYS A 11 11.81 3.95 -4.59
CA CYS A 11 10.43 4.40 -4.46
C CYS A 11 9.45 3.46 -5.17
N ALA A 12 9.75 3.07 -6.42
CA ALA A 12 8.90 2.17 -7.20
C ALA A 12 8.74 0.80 -6.50
N LEU A 13 9.84 0.21 -6.03
CA LEU A 13 9.80 -1.04 -5.27
C LEU A 13 9.02 -0.91 -3.96
N LYS A 14 9.15 0.22 -3.26
CA LYS A 14 8.41 0.48 -2.03
C LYS A 14 6.91 0.59 -2.27
N ILE A 15 6.48 1.26 -3.35
CA ILE A 15 5.07 1.35 -3.75
C ILE A 15 4.54 -0.05 -4.08
N HIS A 16 5.24 -0.81 -4.92
CA HIS A 16 4.84 -2.16 -5.31
C HIS A 16 4.72 -3.11 -4.12
N ALA A 17 5.70 -3.12 -3.22
CA ALA A 17 5.67 -3.93 -2.02
C ALA A 17 4.49 -3.56 -1.11
N SER A 18 4.22 -2.26 -0.93
CA SER A 18 3.11 -1.78 -0.09
C SER A 18 1.75 -2.15 -0.71
N PHE A 19 1.60 -2.05 -2.02
CA PHE A 19 0.39 -2.49 -2.72
C PHE A 19 0.16 -4.00 -2.62
N THR A 20 1.23 -4.79 -2.77
CA THR A 20 1.17 -6.25 -2.62
C THR A 20 0.73 -6.64 -1.20
N GLU A 21 1.28 -5.98 -0.18
CA GLU A 21 0.90 -6.20 1.22
C GLU A 21 -0.57 -5.81 1.47
N TYR A 22 -1.01 -4.65 0.99
CA TYR A 22 -2.42 -4.24 1.04
C TYR A 22 -3.32 -5.30 0.43
N GLN A 23 -3.00 -5.78 -0.77
CA GLN A 23 -3.80 -6.77 -1.47
C GLN A 23 -3.86 -8.09 -0.71
N ALA A 24 -2.73 -8.56 -0.17
CA ALA A 24 -2.67 -9.77 0.64
C ALA A 24 -3.59 -9.67 1.88
N ARG A 25 -3.51 -8.55 2.62
CA ARG A 25 -4.33 -8.30 3.82
C ARG A 25 -5.81 -8.16 3.46
N PHE A 26 -6.13 -7.43 2.38
CA PHE A 26 -7.50 -7.28 1.90
C PHE A 26 -8.13 -8.63 1.58
N GLN A 27 -7.40 -9.49 0.88
CA GLN A 27 -7.85 -10.85 0.59
C GLN A 27 -7.99 -11.70 1.85
N GLN A 28 -7.08 -11.58 2.82
CA GLN A 28 -7.19 -12.30 4.09
C GLN A 28 -8.48 -11.94 4.83
N VAL A 29 -8.81 -10.66 4.95
CA VAL A 29 -10.06 -10.20 5.58
C VAL A 29 -11.27 -10.71 4.81
N THR A 30 -11.25 -10.57 3.48
CA THR A 30 -12.38 -11.00 2.62
C THR A 30 -12.64 -12.50 2.70
N ARG A 31 -11.59 -13.33 2.80
CA ARG A 31 -11.72 -14.80 2.92
C ARG A 31 -12.45 -15.25 4.19
N ARG A 32 -12.44 -14.44 5.27
CA ARG A 32 -13.13 -14.77 6.53
C ARG A 32 -14.65 -14.76 6.39
N ALA A 33 -15.19 -14.00 5.43
CA ALA A 33 -16.62 -13.73 5.31
C ALA A 33 -17.49 -15.00 5.23
N SER A 34 -17.10 -15.97 4.40
CA SER A 34 -17.85 -17.22 4.25
C SER A 34 -17.94 -18.01 5.56
N GLY A 35 -16.81 -18.13 6.27
CA GLY A 35 -16.75 -18.78 7.57
C GLY A 35 -17.61 -18.07 8.61
N ARG A 36 -17.50 -16.73 8.72
CA ARG A 36 -18.28 -15.96 9.69
C ARG A 36 -19.77 -16.01 9.42
N PHE A 37 -20.17 -15.97 8.15
CA PHE A 37 -21.56 -16.12 7.76
C PHE A 37 -22.12 -17.49 8.17
N GLY A 38 -21.41 -18.58 7.84
CA GLY A 38 -21.84 -19.94 8.19
C GLY A 38 -22.01 -20.16 9.70
N HIS A 39 -21.16 -19.52 10.50
CA HIS A 39 -21.20 -19.60 11.97
C HIS A 39 -22.07 -18.50 12.63
N ARG A 40 -22.78 -17.68 11.85
CA ARG A 40 -23.63 -16.57 12.34
C ARG A 40 -22.89 -15.55 13.21
N GLN A 41 -21.63 -15.29 12.89
CA GLN A 41 -20.71 -14.41 13.61
C GLN A 41 -20.86 -12.95 13.15
N TRP A 42 -22.02 -12.34 13.43
CA TRP A 42 -22.40 -11.04 12.86
C TRP A 42 -21.57 -9.87 13.36
N SER A 43 -21.29 -9.81 14.66
CA SER A 43 -20.44 -8.76 15.23
C SER A 43 -19.02 -8.85 14.67
N GLN A 44 -18.53 -10.06 14.46
CA GLN A 44 -17.25 -10.29 13.82
C GLN A 44 -17.28 -9.87 12.34
N MET A 45 -18.35 -10.13 11.58
CA MET A 45 -18.49 -9.61 10.21
C MET A 45 -18.44 -8.07 10.18
N GLN A 46 -19.10 -7.40 11.13
CA GLN A 46 -19.03 -5.94 11.25
C GLN A 46 -17.59 -5.47 11.53
N SER A 47 -16.87 -6.17 12.42
CA SER A 47 -15.46 -5.87 12.69
C SER A 47 -14.56 -6.05 11.47
N ASP A 48 -14.77 -7.10 10.66
CA ASP A 48 -14.00 -7.30 9.42
C ASP A 48 -14.28 -6.18 8.40
N ALA A 49 -15.52 -5.67 8.35
CA ALA A 49 -15.87 -4.55 7.49
C ALA A 49 -15.14 -3.26 7.90
N LEU A 50 -15.05 -2.98 9.21
CA LEU A 50 -14.25 -1.86 9.73
C LEU A 50 -12.76 -2.04 9.42
N GLU A 51 -12.19 -3.22 9.68
CA GLU A 51 -10.79 -3.53 9.35
C GLU A 51 -10.50 -3.28 7.87
N ARG A 52 -11.41 -3.69 6.97
CA ARG A 52 -11.27 -3.46 5.54
C ARG A 52 -11.35 -1.99 5.14
N LEU A 53 -12.22 -1.20 5.78
CA LEU A 53 -12.32 0.24 5.56
C LEU A 53 -11.03 0.97 5.96
N ASP A 54 -10.46 0.59 7.10
CA ASP A 54 -9.24 1.20 7.63
C ASP A 54 -7.97 0.73 6.91
N LEU A 55 -8.02 -0.42 6.22
CA LEU A 55 -6.84 -1.04 5.62
C LEU A 55 -6.17 -0.16 4.54
N TYR A 56 -6.97 0.43 3.64
CA TYR A 56 -6.45 1.27 2.56
C TYR A 56 -5.79 2.55 3.09
N PRO A 57 -6.46 3.41 3.90
CA PRO A 57 -5.84 4.65 4.39
C PRO A 57 -4.58 4.36 5.21
N ASN A 58 -4.59 3.34 6.07
CA ASN A 58 -3.40 2.96 6.85
C ASN A 58 -2.22 2.55 5.96
N CYS A 59 -2.47 1.79 4.90
CA CYS A 59 -1.42 1.42 3.94
C CYS A 59 -0.92 2.64 3.17
N LEU A 60 -1.83 3.52 2.73
CA LEU A 60 -1.50 4.74 2.00
C LEU A 60 -0.62 5.68 2.85
N ASP A 61 -1.00 5.92 4.10
CA ASP A 61 -0.24 6.77 5.03
C ASP A 61 1.15 6.19 5.32
N THR A 62 1.26 4.86 5.35
CA THR A 62 2.54 4.17 5.57
C THR A 62 3.47 4.32 4.37
N VAL A 63 2.96 4.13 3.15
CA VAL A 63 3.78 4.29 1.94
C VAL A 63 4.11 5.75 1.68
N ALA A 64 3.17 6.69 1.92
CA ALA A 64 3.40 8.12 1.76
C ALA A 64 4.56 8.61 2.64
N ARG A 65 4.53 8.30 3.94
CA ARG A 65 5.64 8.62 4.86
C ARG A 65 6.97 8.00 4.46
N ALA A 66 6.95 6.76 3.93
CA ALA A 66 8.17 6.14 3.45
C ALA A 66 8.73 6.85 2.20
N LEU A 67 7.85 7.30 1.29
CA LEU A 67 8.24 8.05 0.10
C LEU A 67 8.76 9.45 0.46
N GLU A 68 8.19 10.12 1.46
CA GLU A 68 8.72 11.40 1.97
C GLU A 68 10.19 11.26 2.39
N VAL A 69 10.53 10.19 3.10
CA VAL A 69 11.91 9.91 3.52
C VAL A 69 12.82 9.57 2.33
N LEU A 70 12.32 8.78 1.37
CA LEU A 70 13.12 8.36 0.20
C LEU A 70 13.37 9.50 -0.79
N LEU A 71 12.38 10.39 -0.97
CA LEU A 71 12.44 11.51 -1.92
C LEU A 71 13.16 12.73 -1.33
N GLY A 72 13.02 12.96 -0.02
CA GLY A 72 13.59 14.15 0.64
C GLY A 72 13.16 15.44 -0.06
N ASP A 73 14.14 16.28 -0.39
CA ASP A 73 13.92 17.56 -1.06
C ASP A 73 13.40 17.43 -2.51
N HIS A 74 13.51 16.24 -3.11
CA HIS A 74 13.05 15.97 -4.47
C HIS A 74 11.57 15.55 -4.56
N ARG A 75 10.79 15.70 -3.48
CA ARG A 75 9.37 15.30 -3.47
C ARG A 75 8.51 15.98 -4.53
N GLU A 76 8.87 17.19 -4.97
CA GLU A 76 8.13 17.95 -5.99
C GLU A 76 8.71 17.75 -7.41
N ASP A 77 9.77 16.94 -7.56
CA ASP A 77 10.45 16.72 -8.84
C ASP A 77 9.61 15.82 -9.75
N LYS A 78 8.92 16.45 -10.71
CA LYS A 78 8.07 15.76 -11.68
C LYS A 78 8.83 14.79 -12.59
N GLN A 79 10.10 15.06 -12.89
CA GLN A 79 10.89 14.15 -13.72
C GLN A 79 11.18 12.86 -12.94
N LEU A 80 11.59 12.99 -11.68
CA LEU A 80 11.81 11.85 -10.80
C LEU A 80 10.53 11.02 -10.61
N TRP A 81 9.38 11.66 -10.41
CA TRP A 81 8.09 10.96 -10.38
C TRP A 81 7.75 10.24 -11.69
N GLY A 82 8.13 10.82 -12.83
CA GLY A 82 8.03 10.16 -14.13
C GLY A 82 8.86 8.88 -14.18
N GLU A 83 10.11 8.92 -13.73
CA GLU A 83 11.00 7.76 -13.65
C GLU A 83 10.46 6.68 -12.70
N ILE A 84 9.98 7.08 -11.52
CA ILE A 84 9.34 6.17 -10.55
C ILE A 84 8.16 5.45 -11.19
N LYS A 85 7.29 6.20 -11.88
CA LYS A 85 6.13 5.64 -12.56
C LYS A 85 6.53 4.65 -13.67
N THR A 86 7.55 4.96 -14.45
CA THR A 86 8.07 4.06 -15.49
C THR A 86 8.66 2.78 -14.91
N ILE A 87 9.35 2.84 -13.77
CA ILE A 87 9.91 1.64 -13.12
C ILE A 87 8.82 0.79 -12.46
N TYR A 88 7.76 1.43 -11.96
CA TYR A 88 6.64 0.74 -11.33
C TYR A 88 5.73 0.01 -12.34
N ALA A 89 5.50 0.63 -13.50
CA ALA A 89 4.57 0.16 -14.54
C ALA A 89 5.04 -1.14 -15.21
#